data_AF-A0A0B7MTE7-F1
#
_entry.id   AF-A0A0B7MTE7-F1
#
_cell.length_a   1.000
_cell.length_b   1.000
_cell.length_c   1.000
_cell.angle_alpha   90.00
_cell.angle_beta   90.00
_cell.angle_gamma   90.00
#
_symmetry.space_group_name_H-M   'P 1'
#
loop_
_entity.id
_entity.type
_entity.pdbx_description
1 polymer ?
#
loop_
_entity_poly.entity_id
_entity_poly.type
_entity_poly.pdbx_seq_one_letter_code
_entity_poly.pdbx_strand_id
1 'polypeptide(L)'
;MSLKIDFDEQVEVIHRFYSQLYAPSAPDPHATTILLSSDTARDVHRRLSPEQQNALMAPIEIEEIIQLSGRASRTSSPGVDGLPYGILRLFLKHPAVASLATTVYNAALKYACFPAT
;
A
#
# COMPACT_ATOMS: atom_id res chain seq x y z
N MET A 1 40.22 -41.61 -13.96
CA MET A 1 40.87 -40.40 -13.42
C MET A 1 39.78 -39.54 -12.79
N SER A 2 39.63 -39.58 -11.48
CA SER A 2 38.52 -38.93 -10.76
C SER A 2 38.99 -37.55 -10.28
N LEU A 3 38.39 -36.49 -10.80
CA LEU A 3 38.65 -35.12 -10.35
C LEU A 3 38.07 -34.97 -8.94
N LYS A 4 38.94 -35.06 -7.92
CA LYS A 4 38.58 -34.60 -6.57
C LYS A 4 38.55 -33.08 -6.63
N ILE A 5 37.36 -32.53 -6.80
CA ILE A 5 37.11 -31.09 -6.62
C ILE A 5 37.35 -30.79 -5.14
N ASP A 6 38.17 -29.78 -4.87
CA ASP A 6 38.52 -29.35 -3.52
C ASP A 6 37.27 -28.83 -2.79
N PHE A 7 37.19 -29.02 -1.48
CA PHE A 7 36.03 -28.62 -0.68
C PHE A 7 35.82 -27.10 -0.75
N ASP A 8 36.91 -26.34 -0.69
CA ASP A 8 36.86 -24.87 -0.79
C ASP A 8 36.38 -24.41 -2.18
N GLU A 9 36.79 -25.13 -3.23
CA GLU A 9 36.31 -24.88 -4.60
C GLU A 9 34.81 -25.17 -4.74
N GLN A 10 34.30 -26.21 -4.07
CA GLN A 10 32.85 -26.46 -4.00
C GLN A 10 32.10 -25.35 -3.27
N VAL A 11 32.62 -24.88 -2.13
CA VAL A 11 31.99 -23.80 -1.36
C VAL A 11 31.93 -22.51 -2.18
N GLU A 12 32.99 -22.18 -2.91
CA GLU A 12 33.02 -20.99 -3.76
C GLU A 12 32.02 -21.08 -4.92
N VAL A 13 31.93 -22.23 -5.58
CA VAL A 13 30.96 -22.47 -6.67
C VAL A 13 29.52 -22.37 -6.16
N ILE A 14 29.23 -22.97 -5.00
CA ILE A 14 27.92 -22.91 -4.35
C ILE A 14 27.57 -21.47 -4.00
N HIS A 15 28.49 -20.75 -3.35
CA HIS A 15 28.27 -19.37 -2.93
C HIS A 15 28.02 -18.46 -4.13
N ARG A 16 28.82 -18.60 -5.20
CA ARG A 16 28.63 -17.83 -6.45
C ARG A 16 27.29 -18.14 -7.11
N PHE A 17 26.93 -19.42 -7.20
CA PHE A 17 25.68 -19.85 -7.82
C PHE A 17 24.47 -19.27 -7.07
N TYR A 18 24.40 -19.43 -5.75
CA TYR A 18 23.25 -18.93 -4.98
C TYR A 18 23.25 -17.41 -4.86
N SER A 19 24.41 -16.75 -4.80
CA SER A 19 24.49 -15.29 -4.84
C SER A 19 23.94 -14.73 -6.15
N GLN A 20 24.15 -15.42 -7.27
CA GLN A 20 23.59 -15.04 -8.58
C GLN A 20 22.10 -15.41 -8.70
N LEU A 21 21.69 -16.57 -8.20
CA LEU A 21 20.30 -17.03 -8.26
C LEU A 21 19.36 -16.13 -7.45
N TYR A 22 19.81 -15.65 -6.29
CA TYR A 22 19.07 -14.74 -5.42
C TYR A 22 19.48 -13.27 -5.61
N ALA A 23 20.29 -12.96 -6.63
CA ALA A 23 20.56 -11.57 -6.99
C ALA A 23 19.24 -10.92 -7.44
N PRO A 24 18.94 -9.69 -7.00
CA PRO A 24 17.81 -8.95 -7.53
C PRO A 24 18.00 -8.75 -9.03
N SER A 25 17.15 -9.36 -9.86
CA SER A 25 17.10 -9.02 -11.27
C SER A 25 16.30 -7.72 -11.43
N ALA A 26 16.72 -6.89 -12.38
CA ALA A 26 15.93 -5.73 -12.75
C ALA A 26 14.54 -6.21 -13.25
N PRO A 27 13.44 -5.51 -12.89
CA PRO A 27 12.13 -5.82 -13.42
C PRO A 27 12.17 -5.83 -14.94
N ASP A 28 11.53 -6.82 -15.57
CA ASP A 28 11.45 -6.89 -17.03
C ASP A 28 10.69 -5.66 -17.55
N PRO A 29 11.35 -4.75 -18.31
CA PRO A 29 10.71 -3.56 -18.84
C PRO A 29 9.55 -3.89 -19.80
N HIS A 30 9.62 -5.01 -20.51
CA HIS A 30 8.59 -5.44 -21.45
C HIS A 30 7.33 -5.93 -20.71
N ALA A 31 7.48 -6.82 -19.72
CA ALA A 31 6.38 -7.20 -18.83
C ALA A 31 5.77 -5.99 -18.11
N THR A 32 6.60 -5.06 -17.62
CA THR A 32 6.15 -3.82 -16.99
C THR A 32 5.32 -2.98 -17.96
N THR A 33 5.76 -2.84 -19.20
CA THR A 33 5.02 -2.14 -20.25
C THR A 33 3.70 -2.84 -20.57
N ILE A 34 3.67 -4.17 -20.66
CA ILE A 34 2.42 -4.92 -20.90
C ILE A 34 1.43 -4.74 -19.75
N LEU A 35 1.90 -4.78 -18.50
CA LEU A 35 1.04 -4.62 -17.31
C LEU A 35 0.51 -3.19 -17.14
N LEU A 36 1.32 -2.18 -17.50
CA LEU A 36 0.97 -0.76 -17.35
C LEU A 36 0.33 -0.15 -18.61
N SER A 37 0.45 -0.81 -19.76
CA SER A 37 -0.13 -0.28 -20.99
C SER A 37 -1.65 -0.32 -20.91
N SER A 38 -2.25 0.86 -21.02
CA SER A 38 -3.69 1.08 -21.17
C SER A 38 -4.29 0.45 -22.43
N ASP A 39 -3.51 -0.29 -23.21
CA ASP A 39 -3.87 -0.83 -24.52
C ASP A 39 -4.02 -2.35 -24.54
N THR A 40 -3.86 -3.05 -23.41
CA THR A 40 -4.30 -4.46 -23.36
C THR A 40 -5.82 -4.50 -23.39
N ALA A 41 -6.39 -4.55 -24.59
CA ALA A 41 -7.81 -4.76 -24.90
C ALA A 41 -8.43 -5.98 -24.19
N ARG A 42 -7.61 -6.80 -23.51
CA ARG A 42 -8.00 -7.98 -22.74
C ARG A 42 -8.76 -7.69 -21.45
N ASP A 43 -8.66 -6.48 -20.89
CA ASP A 43 -9.18 -6.19 -19.54
C ASP A 43 -10.09 -4.96 -19.46
N VAL A 44 -10.71 -4.54 -20.57
CA VAL A 44 -11.66 -3.41 -20.57
C VAL A 44 -12.80 -3.63 -19.56
N HIS A 45 -13.28 -4.86 -19.41
CA HIS A 45 -14.29 -5.22 -18.39
C HIS A 45 -13.78 -5.19 -16.94
N ARG A 46 -12.45 -5.14 -16.73
CA ARG A 46 -11.84 -4.98 -15.40
C ARG A 46 -11.53 -3.53 -15.08
N ARG A 47 -11.68 -2.61 -16.04
CA ARG A 47 -11.54 -1.18 -15.79
C ARG A 47 -12.79 -0.68 -15.12
N LEU A 48 -12.58 0.21 -14.15
CA LEU A 48 -13.68 0.94 -13.55
C LEU A 48 -14.35 1.79 -14.63
N SER A 49 -15.67 1.78 -14.66
CA SER A 49 -16.42 2.71 -15.51
C SER A 49 -16.13 4.16 -15.08
N PRO A 50 -16.32 5.16 -15.94
CA PRO A 50 -16.17 6.56 -15.57
C PRO A 50 -17.00 6.92 -14.32
N GLU A 51 -18.20 6.35 -14.17
CA GLU A 51 -19.06 6.54 -13.01
C GLU A 51 -18.42 5.95 -11.74
N GLN A 52 -17.83 4.76 -11.82
CA GLN A 52 -17.12 4.15 -10.69
C GLN A 52 -15.87 4.93 -10.32
N GLN A 53 -15.12 5.44 -11.31
CA GLN A 53 -13.96 6.31 -11.06
C GLN A 53 -14.39 7.59 -10.37
N ASN A 54 -15.46 8.24 -10.83
CA ASN A 54 -16.00 9.43 -10.20
C ASN A 54 -16.50 9.16 -8.78
N ALA A 55 -17.12 8.00 -8.54
CA ALA A 55 -17.57 7.59 -7.21
C ALA A 55 -16.40 7.39 -6.24
N LEU A 56 -15.27 6.81 -6.69
CA LEU A 56 -14.07 6.67 -5.86
C LEU A 56 -13.39 8.00 -5.53
N MET A 57 -13.58 9.01 -6.38
CA MET A 57 -13.05 10.36 -6.20
C MET A 57 -14.06 11.30 -5.53
N ALA A 58 -15.23 10.80 -5.13
CA ALA A 58 -16.22 11.59 -4.42
C ALA A 58 -15.68 12.05 -3.05
N PRO A 59 -16.08 13.23 -2.56
CA PRO A 59 -15.67 13.69 -1.24
C PRO A 59 -16.08 12.71 -0.14
N ILE A 60 -15.17 12.45 0.80
CA ILE A 60 -15.41 11.60 1.95
C ILE A 60 -16.27 12.36 2.97
N GLU A 61 -17.37 11.76 3.39
CA GLU A 61 -18.29 12.32 4.39
C GLU A 61 -17.88 11.91 5.82
N ILE A 62 -18.27 12.72 6.81
CA ILE A 62 -17.89 12.45 8.21
C ILE A 62 -18.55 11.18 8.74
N GLU A 63 -19.77 10.87 8.31
CA GLU A 63 -20.50 9.66 8.67
C GLU A 63 -19.74 8.39 8.25
N GLU A 64 -19.12 8.42 7.07
CA GLU A 64 -18.29 7.31 6.56
C GLU A 64 -17.05 7.10 7.44
N ILE A 65 -16.37 8.20 7.80
CA ILE A 65 -15.20 8.16 8.69
C ILE A 65 -15.60 7.60 10.07
N ILE A 66 -16.71 8.06 10.64
CA ILE A 66 -17.22 7.58 11.92
C ILE A 66 -17.57 6.09 11.85
N GLN A 67 -18.22 5.64 10.78
CA GLN A 67 -18.59 4.24 10.60
C GLN A 67 -17.33 3.36 10.53
N LEU A 68 -16.33 3.76 9.74
CA LEU A 68 -15.09 3.00 9.56
C LEU A 68 -14.21 3.03 10.80
N SER A 69 -14.21 4.11 11.58
CA SER A 69 -13.47 4.20 12.84
C SER A 69 -13.87 3.11 13.85
N GLY A 70 -15.10 2.59 13.76
CA GLY A 70 -15.57 1.49 14.61
C GLY A 70 -14.89 0.15 14.35
N ARG A 71 -14.21 -0.01 13.20
CA ARG A 71 -13.42 -1.21 12.86
C ARG A 71 -12.03 -1.19 13.50
N ALA A 72 -11.61 -0.08 14.08
CA ALA A 72 -10.30 0.04 14.70
C ALA A 72 -10.17 -0.94 15.89
N SER A 73 -9.06 -1.68 15.92
CA SER A 73 -8.78 -2.64 16.98
C SER A 73 -8.67 -1.93 18.33
N ARG A 74 -9.40 -2.43 19.32
CA ARG A 74 -9.38 -1.89 20.70
C ARG A 74 -8.13 -2.30 21.48
N THR A 75 -7.37 -3.28 20.97
CA THR A 75 -6.20 -3.86 21.63
C THR A 75 -4.89 -3.45 20.97
N SER A 76 -4.93 -2.69 19.87
CA SER A 76 -3.74 -2.16 19.23
C SER A 76 -3.10 -1.07 20.07
N SER A 77 -1.76 -1.05 20.10
CA SER A 77 -1.00 0.04 20.71
C SER A 77 -1.36 1.38 20.06
N PRO A 78 -1.39 2.47 20.84
CA PRO A 78 -1.61 3.83 20.31
C PRO A 78 -0.59 4.24 19.25
N GLY A 79 -0.94 5.28 18.49
CA GLY A 79 0.00 5.98 17.63
C GLY A 79 1.01 6.81 18.42
N VAL A 80 1.82 7.60 17.70
CA VAL A 80 2.80 8.53 18.28
C VAL A 80 2.17 9.62 19.17
N ASP A 81 0.87 9.85 19.02
CA ASP A 81 0.07 10.75 19.84
C ASP A 81 -0.34 10.15 21.20
N GLY A 82 -0.12 8.85 21.41
CA GLY A 82 -0.50 8.14 22.63
C GLY A 82 -2.00 7.93 22.80
N LEU A 83 -2.83 8.26 21.80
CA LEU A 83 -4.29 8.16 21.89
C LEU A 83 -4.78 6.74 21.56
N PRO A 84 -5.58 6.10 22.43
CA PRO A 84 -6.14 4.79 22.14
C PRO A 84 -7.14 4.81 20.98
N TYR A 85 -7.14 3.79 20.13
CA TYR A 85 -8.13 3.68 19.03
C TYR A 85 -9.59 3.64 19.49
N GLY A 86 -9.83 3.21 20.73
CA GLY A 86 -11.17 3.18 21.32
C GLY A 86 -11.82 4.56 21.47
N ILE A 87 -11.05 5.65 21.56
CA ILE A 87 -11.58 7.01 21.73
C ILE A 87 -11.75 7.77 20.40
N LEU A 88 -11.13 7.31 19.32
CA LEU A 88 -11.19 7.96 18.01
C LEU A 88 -12.62 8.22 17.53
N ARG A 89 -13.49 7.20 17.64
CA ARG A 89 -14.91 7.34 17.28
C ARG A 89 -15.65 8.39 18.11
N LEU A 90 -15.25 8.61 19.36
CA LEU A 90 -15.85 9.63 20.22
C LEU A 90 -15.39 11.03 19.77
N PHE A 91 -14.09 11.21 19.51
CA PHE A 91 -13.56 12.48 19.04
C PHE A 91 -14.18 12.90 17.71
N LEU A 92 -14.32 11.97 16.76
CA LEU A 92 -14.90 12.25 15.44
C LEU A 92 -16.36 12.72 15.50
N LYS A 93 -17.08 12.50 16.60
CA LYS A 93 -18.43 13.04 16.80
C LYS A 93 -18.44 14.49 17.27
N HIS A 94 -17.32 15.02 17.75
CA HIS A 94 -17.22 16.41 18.17
C HIS A 94 -17.15 17.33 16.93
N PRO A 95 -18.01 18.36 16.80
CA PRO A 95 -18.11 19.17 15.57
C PRO A 95 -16.79 19.77 15.07
N ALA A 96 -15.94 20.24 15.98
CA ALA A 96 -14.64 20.80 15.60
C ALA A 96 -13.68 19.74 15.02
N VAL A 97 -13.71 18.53 15.58
CA VAL A 97 -12.86 17.42 15.10
C VAL A 97 -13.44 16.83 13.83
N ALA A 98 -14.77 16.70 13.74
CA ALA A 98 -15.48 16.30 12.53
C ALA A 98 -15.10 17.18 11.34
N SER A 99 -15.21 18.50 11.50
CA SER A 99 -14.83 19.45 10.45
C SER A 99 -13.37 19.31 10.04
N LEU A 100 -12.46 19.21 11.02
CA LEU A 100 -11.03 19.03 10.75
C LEU A 100 -10.75 17.70 10.04
N ALA A 101 -11.35 16.59 10.49
CA ALA A 101 -11.18 15.27 9.91
C ALA A 101 -11.63 15.25 8.45
N THR A 102 -12.82 15.76 8.14
CA THR A 102 -13.32 15.86 6.76
C THR A 102 -12.36 16.67 5.88
N THR A 103 -11.83 17.80 6.38
CA THR A 103 -10.84 18.58 5.64
C THR A 103 -9.56 17.80 5.36
N VAL A 104 -8.99 17.15 6.38
CA VAL A 104 -7.73 16.39 6.25
C VAL A 104 -7.88 15.20 5.31
N TYR A 105 -8.93 14.40 5.47
CA TYR A 105 -9.18 13.23 4.62
C TYR A 105 -9.39 13.61 3.15
N ASN A 106 -10.18 14.65 2.89
CA ASN A 106 -10.41 15.11 1.52
C ASN A 106 -9.18 15.82 0.93
N ALA A 107 -8.35 16.47 1.74
CA ALA A 107 -7.07 17.02 1.28
C ALA A 107 -6.10 15.90 0.89
N ALA A 108 -6.02 14.82 1.67
CA ALA A 108 -5.23 13.65 1.34
C ALA A 108 -5.72 12.99 0.04
N LEU A 109 -7.04 12.80 -0.12
CA LEU A 109 -7.64 12.20 -1.31
C LEU A 109 -7.35 13.03 -2.58
N LYS A 110 -7.49 14.36 -2.49
CA LYS A 110 -7.44 15.24 -3.68
C LYS A 110 -6.04 15.72 -4.03
N TYR A 111 -5.18 15.93 -3.03
CA TYR A 111 -3.89 16.60 -3.19
C TYR A 111 -2.70 15.76 -2.76
N ALA A 112 -2.91 14.50 -2.36
CA ALA A 112 -1.86 13.61 -1.85
C ALA A 112 -1.06 14.24 -0.68
N CYS A 113 -1.74 14.98 0.19
CA CYS A 113 -1.13 15.56 1.39
C CYS A 113 -1.07 14.52 2.52
N PHE A 114 0.15 14.15 2.92
CA PHE A 114 0.39 13.20 4.01
C PHE A 114 1.37 13.77 5.04
N PRO A 115 1.34 13.30 6.31
CA PRO A 115 2.34 13.68 7.31
C PRO A 115 3.75 13.28 6.84
N ALA A 116 4.76 14.07 7.20
CA ALA A 116 6.14 13.67 7.02
C ALA A 116 6.43 12.41 7.86
N THR A 117 7.05 11.41 7.24
CA THR A 117 7.50 10.17 7.89
C THR A 117 8.79 10.38 8.65
#